data_AF-A0A7W0FKD6-F1
#
_entry.id   AF-A0A7W0FKD6-F1
#
_cell.length_a   1.000
_cell.length_b   1.000
_cell.length_c   1.000
_cell.angle_alpha   90.00
_cell.angle_beta   90.00
_cell.angle_gamma   90.00
#
_symmetry.space_group_name_H-M   'P 1'
#
loop_
_entity.id
_entity.type
_entity.pdbx_description
1 polymer ?
#
loop_
_entity_poly.entity_id
_entity_poly.type
_entity_poly.pdbx_seq_one_letter_code
_entity_poly.pdbx_strand_id
1 'polypeptide(L)'
;MIKREYWPTHEWQKSEPASVGMDQGKLLNLEQMINSQYRNINGIVIIRNGFMVYERYFNGNGPQDTCHVASVTKSIISALIGIAIDAGHIK
;
A
#
# COMPACT_ATOMS: atom_id res chain seq x y z
N MET A 1 -8.07 -8.72 -24.26
CA MET A 1 -7.32 -8.38 -23.03
C MET A 1 -7.00 -6.90 -23.06
N ILE A 2 -7.38 -6.13 -22.03
CA ILE A 2 -6.99 -4.71 -21.93
C ILE A 2 -5.49 -4.67 -21.65
N LYS A 3 -4.71 -4.11 -22.58
CA LYS A 3 -3.28 -3.89 -22.41
C LYS A 3 -3.12 -2.71 -21.45
N ARG A 4 -2.59 -2.94 -20.25
CA ARG A 4 -2.26 -1.85 -19.33
C ARG A 4 -0.94 -1.23 -19.77
N GLU A 5 -0.88 0.09 -19.88
CA GLU A 5 0.37 0.80 -20.22
C GLU A 5 1.41 0.69 -19.09
N TYR A 6 0.95 0.44 -17.85
CA TYR A 6 1.79 0.37 -16.67
C TYR A 6 1.36 -0.75 -15.71
N TRP A 7 2.32 -1.55 -15.24
CA TRP A 7 2.16 -2.58 -14.21
C TRP A 7 3.41 -2.59 -13.31
N PRO A 8 3.29 -2.24 -12.02
CA PRO A 8 4.43 -2.19 -11.11
C PRO A 8 4.89 -3.62 -10.78
N THR A 9 5.95 -4.10 -11.43
CA THR A 9 6.60 -5.38 -11.07
C THR A 9 7.71 -5.20 -10.04
N HIS A 10 8.48 -4.11 -10.15
CA HIS A 10 9.59 -3.79 -9.24
C HIS A 10 9.26 -2.63 -8.32
N GLU A 11 8.72 -1.53 -8.86
CA GLU A 11 8.39 -0.33 -8.09
C GLU A 11 7.11 0.34 -8.58
N TRP A 12 6.46 1.06 -7.66
CA TRP A 12 5.34 1.95 -7.96
C TRP A 12 5.85 3.33 -8.37
N GLN A 13 5.51 3.74 -9.58
CA GLN A 13 5.67 5.09 -10.07
C GLN A 13 4.72 6.00 -9.31
N LYS A 14 5.20 7.20 -8.98
CA LYS A 14 4.41 8.21 -8.30
C LYS A 14 3.53 8.95 -9.30
N SER A 15 2.32 9.30 -8.88
CA SER A 15 1.43 10.16 -9.64
C SER A 15 0.69 11.10 -8.71
N GLU A 16 0.31 12.28 -9.21
CA GLU A 16 -0.49 13.22 -8.44
C GLU A 16 -1.90 12.64 -8.20
N PRO A 17 -2.49 12.83 -7.00
CA PRO A 17 -3.84 12.35 -6.70
C PRO A 17 -4.88 12.75 -7.76
N ALA A 18 -4.83 14.01 -8.22
CA ALA A 18 -5.78 14.53 -9.22
C ALA A 18 -5.69 13.78 -10.56
N SER A 19 -4.49 13.38 -10.98
CA SER A 19 -4.24 12.66 -12.24
C SER A 19 -4.87 11.26 -12.28
N VAL A 20 -5.16 10.68 -11.11
CA VAL A 20 -5.88 9.40 -10.98
C VAL A 20 -7.33 9.58 -10.49
N GLY A 21 -7.85 10.81 -10.52
CA GLY A 21 -9.20 11.16 -10.10
C GLY A 21 -9.44 11.05 -8.60
N MET A 22 -8.41 11.27 -7.76
CA MET A 22 -8.54 11.42 -6.32
C MET A 22 -8.71 12.89 -5.93
N ASP A 23 -9.55 13.11 -4.92
CA ASP A 23 -9.81 14.41 -4.33
C ASP A 23 -8.74 14.74 -3.29
N GLN A 24 -8.02 15.85 -3.48
CA GLN A 24 -6.97 16.28 -2.57
C GLN A 24 -7.51 16.77 -1.22
N GLY A 25 -8.69 17.39 -1.18
CA GLY A 25 -9.36 17.80 0.05
C GLY A 25 -9.68 16.61 0.97
N LYS A 26 -10.07 15.47 0.40
CA LYS A 26 -10.26 14.23 1.17
C LYS A 26 -8.96 13.69 1.78
N LEU A 27 -7.83 13.83 1.09
CA LEU A 27 -6.52 13.45 1.65
C LEU A 27 -6.10 14.37 2.79
N LEU A 28 -6.35 15.67 2.68
CA LEU A 28 -6.11 16.61 3.77
C LEU A 28 -6.99 16.31 5.00
N ASN A 29 -8.27 16.01 4.79
CA ASN A 29 -9.18 15.61 5.86
C ASN A 29 -8.73 14.30 6.54
N LEU A 30 -8.20 13.34 5.76
CA LEU A 30 -7.60 12.11 6.28
C LEU A 30 -6.41 12.42 7.19
N GLU A 31 -5.46 13.27 6.76
CA GLU A 31 -4.32 13.68 7.59
C GLU A 31 -4.76 14.36 8.89
N GLN A 32 -5.74 15.27 8.82
CA GLN A 32 -6.29 15.93 10.02
C GLN A 32 -6.92 14.93 10.99
N MET A 33 -7.68 13.96 10.46
CA MET A 33 -8.31 12.91 11.26
C MET A 33 -7.27 12.02 11.94
N ILE A 34 -6.21 11.63 11.23
CA ILE A 34 -5.12 10.82 11.79
C ILE A 34 -4.44 11.55 12.94
N ASN A 35 -4.04 12.81 12.70
CA ASN A 35 -3.33 13.61 13.71
C ASN A 35 -4.19 13.92 14.94
N SER A 36 -5.50 14.07 14.77
CA SER A 36 -6.41 14.41 15.87
C SER A 36 -6.94 13.19 16.64
N GLN A 37 -7.24 12.08 15.95
CA GLN A 37 -8.01 10.96 16.51
C GLN A 37 -7.27 9.61 16.49
N TYR A 38 -6.32 9.40 15.58
CA TYR A 38 -5.69 8.10 15.35
C TYR A 38 -4.17 8.16 15.47
N ARG A 39 -3.68 8.61 16.64
CA ARG A 39 -2.24 8.74 16.93
C ARG A 39 -1.45 7.43 16.92
N ASN A 40 -2.11 6.28 16.77
CA ASN A 40 -1.46 4.97 16.68
C ASN A 40 -1.21 4.52 15.23
N ILE A 41 -1.60 5.31 14.22
CA ILE A 41 -1.29 5.01 12.82
C ILE A 41 0.17 5.42 12.54
N ASN A 42 0.98 4.50 12.05
CA ASN A 42 2.39 4.77 11.72
C ASN A 42 2.59 5.32 10.31
N GLY A 43 1.72 4.95 9.36
CA GLY A 43 1.81 5.42 7.99
C GLY A 43 0.66 4.91 7.12
N ILE A 44 0.46 5.58 5.99
CA ILE A 44 -0.53 5.24 4.98
C ILE A 44 0.11 5.36 3.60
N VAL A 45 -0.08 4.32 2.79
CA VAL A 45 0.27 4.29 1.37
C VAL A 45 -1.00 4.00 0.58
N ILE A 46 -1.26 4.76 -0.48
CA ILE A 46 -2.40 4.58 -1.37
C ILE A 46 -1.88 4.34 -2.79
N ILE A 47 -2.28 3.21 -3.37
CA ILE A 47 -2.04 2.87 -4.77
C ILE A 47 -3.36 2.95 -5.53
N ARG A 48 -3.39 3.69 -6.65
CA ARG A 48 -4.55 3.77 -7.55
C ARG A 48 -4.11 3.74 -9.00
N ASN A 49 -4.80 2.95 -9.82
CA ASN A 49 -4.49 2.75 -11.24
C ASN A 49 -3.04 2.32 -11.50
N GLY A 50 -2.43 1.59 -10.55
CA GLY A 50 -1.04 1.16 -10.65
C GLY A 50 -0.02 2.15 -10.08
N PHE A 51 -0.40 3.40 -9.78
CA PHE A 51 0.52 4.43 -9.29
C PHE A 51 0.43 4.62 -7.77
N MET A 52 1.56 4.92 -7.13
CA MET A 52 1.59 5.41 -5.76
C MET A 52 1.20 6.88 -5.75
N VAL A 53 0.04 7.17 -5.20
CA VAL A 53 -0.58 8.50 -5.29
C VAL A 53 -0.55 9.25 -3.97
N TYR A 54 -0.28 8.53 -2.89
CA TYR A 54 -0.09 9.12 -1.57
C TYR A 54 0.76 8.19 -0.71
N GLU A 55 1.71 8.78 0.00
CA GLU A 55 2.58 8.10 0.96
C GLU A 55 2.93 9.11 2.07
N ARG A 56 2.47 8.82 3.29
CA ARG A 56 2.78 9.61 4.48
C ARG A 56 2.99 8.71 5.68
N TYR A 57 3.94 9.11 6.51
CA TYR A 57 4.25 8.47 7.77
C TYR A 57 4.01 9.47 8.90
N PHE A 58 3.64 8.96 10.06
CA PHE A 58 3.24 9.73 11.23
C PHE A 58 4.02 9.27 12.46
N ASN A 59 3.99 10.06 13.53
CA ASN A 59 4.64 9.75 14.80
C ASN A 59 6.17 9.53 14.70
N GLY A 60 6.84 10.22 13.78
CA GLY A 60 8.28 10.11 13.59
C GLY A 60 8.74 8.84 12.86
N ASN A 61 7.81 8.00 12.40
CA ASN A 61 8.15 6.86 11.55
C ASN A 61 8.49 7.32 10.12
N GLY A 62 9.22 6.49 9.41
CA GLY A 62 9.55 6.59 8.00
C GLY A 62 9.39 5.26 7.26
N PRO A 63 9.65 5.26 5.95
CA PRO A 63 9.43 4.09 5.08
C PRO A 63 10.33 2.89 5.40
N GLN A 64 11.45 3.11 6.09
CA GLN A 64 12.41 2.07 6.44
C GLN A 64 12.21 1.51 7.86
N ASP A 65 11.27 2.09 8.62
CA ASP A 65 11.01 1.63 9.98
C ASP A 65 10.15 0.37 9.98
N THR A 66 10.47 -0.52 10.92
CA THR A 66 9.73 -1.79 11.07
C THR A 66 8.52 -1.60 11.97
N CYS A 67 7.44 -2.33 11.68
CA CYS A 67 6.26 -2.35 12.54
C CYS A 67 5.73 -3.79 12.71
N HIS A 68 5.10 -4.05 13.85
CA HIS A 68 4.45 -5.33 14.08
C HIS A 68 3.16 -5.41 13.27
N VAL A 69 3.15 -6.29 12.27
CA VAL A 69 2.01 -6.46 11.34
C VAL A 69 1.09 -7.64 11.69
N ALA A 70 1.43 -8.39 12.74
CA ALA A 70 0.64 -9.51 13.27
C ALA A 70 0.14 -10.48 12.17
N SER A 71 -1.17 -10.49 11.91
CA SER A 71 -1.78 -11.45 10.99
C SER A 71 -1.47 -11.22 9.51
N VAL A 72 -0.82 -10.11 9.11
CA VAL A 72 -0.36 -9.91 7.73
C VAL A 72 0.56 -11.05 7.27
N THR A 73 1.36 -11.63 8.17
CA THR A 73 2.22 -12.78 7.88
C THR A 73 1.44 -13.95 7.26
N LYS A 74 0.17 -14.15 7.63
CA LYS A 74 -0.66 -15.24 7.11
C LYS A 74 -0.92 -15.09 5.61
N SER A 75 -1.11 -13.86 5.13
CA SER A 75 -1.29 -13.59 3.70
C SER A 75 -0.03 -13.91 2.90
N ILE A 76 1.15 -13.56 3.43
CA ILE A 76 2.44 -13.89 2.80
C ILE A 76 2.62 -15.41 2.74
N ILE A 77 2.39 -16.12 3.86
CA ILE A 77 2.48 -17.57 3.90
C ILE A 77 1.46 -18.22 2.96
N SER A 78 0.22 -17.72 2.90
CA SER A 78 -0.79 -18.23 1.98
C SER A 78 -0.39 -18.07 0.52
N ALA A 79 0.20 -16.93 0.14
CA ALA A 79 0.71 -16.72 -1.21
C ALA A 79 1.87 -17.67 -1.55
N LEU A 80 2.80 -17.87 -0.61
CA LEU A 80 3.92 -18.81 -0.77
C LEU A 80 3.43 -20.27 -0.89
N ILE A 81 2.41 -20.66 -0.12
CA ILE A 81 1.77 -21.97 -0.24
C ILE A 81 1.14 -22.12 -1.63
N GLY A 82 0.44 -21.09 -2.12
CA GLY A 82 -0.12 -21.10 -3.48
C GLY A 82 0.95 -21.31 -4.56
N ILE A 83 2.09 -20.62 -4.44
CA ILE A 83 3.25 -20.81 -5.33
C ILE A 83 3.81 -22.24 -5.22
N ALA A 84 3.91 -22.80 -4.01
CA ALA A 84 4.42 -24.16 -3.81
C ALA A 84 3.48 -25.24 -4.38
N ILE A 85 2.16 -25.02 -4.33
CA ILE A 85 1.16 -25.89 -4.98
C ILE A 85 1.31 -25.80 -6.50
N ASP A 86 1.38 -24.59 -7.07
CA ASP A 86 1.57 -24.38 -8.50
C ASP A 86 2.86 -25.03 -9.02
N ALA A 87 3.93 -25.00 -8.21
CA ALA A 87 5.20 -25.67 -8.48
C ALA A 87 5.20 -27.19 -8.23
N GLY A 88 4.09 -27.77 -7.75
CA GLY A 88 3.95 -29.21 -7.50
C GLY A 88 4.68 -29.73 -6.25
N HIS A 89 5.13 -28.85 -5.35
CA HIS A 89 5.76 -29.22 -4.09
C HIS A 89 4.75 -29.64 -3.01
N ILE A 90 3.51 -29.19 -3.12
CA ILE A 90 2.39 -29.49 -2.22
C ILE A 90 1.22 -29.97 -3.07
N LYS A 91 0.53 -31.03 -2.63
CA LYS A 91 -0.60 -31.66 -3.32
C LYS A 91 -1.93 -31.28 -2.70
#